data_AF-A0AAV5FBG3-F1
#
_entry.id   AF-A0AAV5FBG3-F1
#
_cell.length_a   1.000
_cell.length_b   1.000
_cell.length_c   1.000
_cell.angle_alpha   90.00
_cell.angle_beta   90.00
_cell.angle_gamma   90.00
#
_symmetry.space_group_name_H-M   'P 1'
#
loop_
_entity.id
_entity.type
_entity.pdbx_description
1 polymer ?
#
loop_
_entity_poly.entity_id
_entity_poly.type
_entity_poly.pdbx_seq_one_letter_code
_entity_poly.pdbx_strand_id
1 'polypeptide(L)'
;MITAPGEDKRPLFAAKDINGFYLENGPHIFPQKRNWLSATVTAMRRPRYNGKYLRGKIRSMLGATRLCDTLTNVVIPTFDVRLLQPIIFSTYDAKCMTLKNALLSDVCIGTSAAPTYLPAHYFQTKDAANDKEREYNLIDGGVAANNPTMVAMTQITKTLVAKEKEDLYPVKPAHCGRFLVLSIGTGSTSNEGLYTARQCSRWGLMSWLRNKGMAPIIDIFMQASSDLVDIHTSVMFQSLHSDGGYLRIQDNSLRGAAATVDAATPENMRGLIGIGERMLAQRVSRVNLETGRYEPVPGAGTNADALAGFANQLSEERKTRLARPDVCKH
;
A
#
# COMPACT_ATOMS: atom_id res chain seq x y z
N MET A 1 2.70 10.45 5.58
CA MET A 1 3.87 11.32 5.32
C MET A 1 3.54 12.35 4.24
N ILE A 2 3.39 11.95 2.97
CA ILE A 2 3.13 12.88 1.84
C ILE A 2 1.72 13.50 1.80
N THR A 3 0.80 13.05 2.67
CA THR A 3 -0.59 13.55 2.76
C THR A 3 -0.92 14.17 4.12
N ALA A 4 -0.01 14.04 5.10
CA ALA A 4 -0.20 14.66 6.40
C ALA A 4 0.20 16.15 6.31
N PRO A 5 -0.61 17.07 6.86
CA PRO A 5 -0.26 18.49 6.89
C PRO A 5 0.93 18.74 7.83
N GLY A 6 1.91 19.50 7.35
CA GLY A 6 2.92 20.15 8.17
C GLY A 6 2.43 21.49 8.73
N GLU A 7 3.32 22.24 9.39
CA GLU A 7 2.98 23.52 10.04
C GLU A 7 2.46 24.57 9.05
N ASP A 8 2.94 24.55 7.81
CA ASP A 8 2.56 25.44 6.72
C ASP A 8 1.37 24.93 5.88
N LYS A 9 0.69 23.87 6.35
CA LYS A 9 -0.37 23.13 5.61
C LYS A 9 0.11 22.55 4.27
N ARG A 10 1.43 22.37 4.07
CA ARG A 10 1.98 21.56 2.98
C ARG A 10 2.24 20.13 3.44
N PRO A 11 2.50 19.18 2.52
CA PRO A 11 2.89 17.83 2.90
C PRO A 11 4.11 17.82 3.82
N LEU A 12 4.04 17.04 4.90
CA LEU A 12 5.15 16.89 5.86
C LEU A 12 6.47 16.43 5.21
N PHE A 13 6.39 15.68 4.11
CA PHE A 13 7.54 15.19 3.36
C PHE A 13 7.32 15.42 1.86
N ALA A 14 8.37 15.80 1.14
CA ALA A 14 8.40 15.65 -0.31
C ALA A 14 8.73 14.19 -0.68
N ALA A 15 8.39 13.79 -1.91
CA ALA A 15 8.66 12.43 -2.38
C ALA A 15 10.15 12.04 -2.31
N LYS A 16 11.05 12.99 -2.60
CA LYS A 16 12.52 12.79 -2.54
C LYS A 16 13.03 12.47 -1.14
N ASP A 17 12.32 12.92 -0.10
CA ASP A 17 12.76 12.79 1.30
C ASP A 17 12.49 11.38 1.85
N ILE A 18 11.63 10.61 1.18
CA ILE A 18 11.22 9.26 1.60
C ILE A 18 12.42 8.29 1.61
N ASN A 19 13.31 8.38 0.62
CA ASN A 19 14.53 7.56 0.60
C ASN A 19 15.42 7.85 1.81
N GLY A 20 15.63 9.13 2.12
CA GLY A 20 16.39 9.55 3.30
C GLY A 20 15.77 9.04 4.60
N PHE A 21 14.44 9.12 4.71
CA PHE A 21 13.72 8.57 5.86
C PHE A 21 13.98 7.06 6.06
N TYR A 22 13.89 6.25 5.00
CA TYR A 22 14.15 4.81 5.10
C TYR A 22 15.62 4.50 5.40
N LEU A 23 16.57 5.21 4.78
CA LEU A 23 18.00 5.02 5.03
C LEU A 23 18.38 5.30 6.48
N GLU A 24 17.80 6.35 7.08
CA GLU A 24 18.03 6.73 8.47
C GLU A 24 17.29 5.80 9.45
N ASN A 25 16.01 5.53 9.21
CA ASN A 25 15.14 4.91 10.21
C ASN A 25 14.99 3.38 10.03
N GLY A 26 15.23 2.86 8.83
CA GLY A 26 15.10 1.44 8.49
C GLY A 26 15.90 0.51 9.42
N PRO A 27 17.21 0.73 9.64
CA PRO A 27 18.01 -0.10 10.54
C PRO A 27 17.52 -0.10 12.00
N HIS A 28 16.84 0.96 12.43
CA HIS A 28 16.26 1.06 13.77
C HIS A 28 14.87 0.43 13.87
N ILE A 29 14.11 0.43 12.78
CA ILE A 29 12.83 -0.28 12.66
C ILE A 29 13.06 -1.79 12.60
N PHE A 30 14.03 -2.23 11.78
CA PHE A 30 14.39 -3.63 11.55
C PHE A 30 15.85 -3.91 11.93
N PRO A 31 16.19 -3.91 13.23
CA PRO A 31 17.55 -4.15 13.69
C PRO A 31 18.01 -5.57 13.31
N GLN A 32 19.08 -5.65 12.52
CA GLN A 32 19.70 -6.90 12.09
C GLN A 32 20.46 -7.51 13.29
N LYS A 33 19.88 -8.55 13.92
CA LYS A 33 20.48 -9.17 15.11
C LYS A 33 21.75 -9.96 14.74
N ARG A 34 22.84 -9.69 15.46
CA ARG A 34 24.17 -10.30 15.22
C ARG A 34 24.31 -11.73 15.78
N ASN A 35 23.45 -12.16 16.70
CA ASN A 35 23.51 -13.47 17.37
C ASN A 35 22.32 -14.37 17.00
N TRP A 36 22.58 -15.35 16.13
CA TRP A 36 21.60 -16.30 15.58
C TRP A 36 20.93 -17.23 16.61
N LEU A 37 21.64 -17.66 17.66
CA LEU A 37 21.17 -18.66 18.63
C LEU A 37 20.02 -18.16 19.54
N SER A 38 20.04 -16.89 19.97
CA SER A 38 18.97 -16.32 20.82
C SER A 38 17.74 -15.85 20.03
N ALA A 39 17.90 -15.65 18.72
CA ALA A 39 16.83 -15.20 17.83
C ALA A 39 15.80 -16.32 17.55
N THR A 40 16.24 -17.58 17.48
CA THR A 40 15.41 -18.71 17.03
C THR A 40 14.31 -19.10 18.01
N VAL A 41 14.60 -19.06 19.32
CA VAL A 41 13.64 -19.40 20.40
C VAL A 41 12.68 -18.24 20.67
N THR A 42 13.17 -16.99 20.62
CA THR A 42 12.35 -15.79 20.85
C THR A 42 11.33 -15.56 19.71
N ALA A 43 11.71 -15.84 18.47
CA ALA A 43 10.84 -15.69 17.30
C ALA A 43 9.64 -16.64 17.28
N MET A 44 9.63 -17.69 18.11
CA MET A 44 8.52 -18.65 18.19
C MET A 44 7.41 -18.20 19.15
N ARG A 45 7.69 -17.25 20.04
CA ARG A 45 6.74 -16.74 21.05
C ARG A 45 6.39 -15.26 20.89
N ARG A 46 7.17 -14.51 20.12
CA ARG A 46 6.99 -13.06 19.93
C ARG A 46 7.28 -12.66 18.48
N PRO A 47 6.68 -11.55 18.00
CA PRO A 47 7.04 -10.98 16.70
C PRO A 47 8.56 -10.74 16.61
N ARG A 48 9.10 -10.80 15.39
CA ARG A 48 10.54 -10.62 15.13
C ARG A 48 11.06 -9.29 15.66
N TYR A 49 10.24 -8.24 15.59
CA TYR A 49 10.51 -6.89 16.04
C TYR A 49 9.47 -6.41 17.06
N ASN A 50 9.89 -5.60 18.04
CA ASN A 50 8.98 -5.12 19.09
C ASN A 50 8.11 -3.92 18.66
N GLY A 51 8.40 -3.30 17.51
CA GLY A 51 7.68 -2.15 16.97
C GLY A 51 7.80 -0.85 17.77
N LYS A 52 8.54 -0.80 18.90
CA LYS A 52 8.62 0.39 19.76
C LYS A 52 9.18 1.61 19.03
N TYR A 53 10.27 1.42 18.28
CA TYR A 53 10.90 2.51 17.52
C TYR A 53 9.95 3.04 16.43
N LEU A 54 9.37 2.14 15.61
CA LEU A 54 8.40 2.50 14.57
C LEU A 54 7.22 3.30 15.14
N ARG A 55 6.60 2.80 16.22
CA ARG A 55 5.47 3.46 16.88
C ARG A 55 5.86 4.84 17.41
N GLY A 56 7.02 4.95 18.06
CA GLY A 56 7.54 6.22 18.57
C GLY A 56 7.80 7.23 17.45
N LYS A 57 8.46 6.81 16.36
CA LYS A 57 8.77 7.66 15.21
C LYS A 57 7.50 8.15 14.51
N ILE A 58 6.55 7.25 14.23
CA ILE A 58 5.27 7.62 13.59
C ILE A 58 4.48 8.61 14.47
N ARG A 59 4.38 8.36 15.78
CA ARG A 59 3.68 9.26 16.72
C ARG A 59 4.35 10.62 16.82
N SER A 60 5.69 10.65 16.89
CA SER A 60 6.45 11.90 16.91
C SER A 60 6.25 12.72 15.64
N MET A 61 6.14 12.08 14.48
CA MET A 61 6.00 12.76 13.19
C MET A 61 4.58 13.26 12.93
N LEU A 62 3.56 12.49 13.32
CA LEU A 62 2.17 12.80 12.99
C LEU A 62 1.43 13.50 14.13
N GLY A 63 1.99 13.51 15.34
CA GLY A 63 1.41 14.19 16.50
C GLY A 63 -0.07 13.83 16.72
N ALA A 64 -0.90 14.86 16.86
CA ALA A 64 -2.34 14.73 17.04
C ALA A 64 -3.15 14.71 15.73
N THR A 65 -2.49 14.64 14.57
CA THR A 65 -3.15 14.65 13.25
C THR A 65 -4.14 13.49 13.13
N ARG A 66 -5.38 13.79 12.76
CA ARG A 66 -6.43 12.79 12.50
C ARG A 66 -6.59 12.52 11.02
N LEU A 67 -7.31 11.44 10.71
CA LEU A 67 -7.53 11.02 9.33
C LEU A 67 -8.26 12.09 8.49
N CYS A 68 -9.20 12.84 9.08
CA CYS A 68 -9.91 13.92 8.40
C CYS A 68 -9.02 15.12 8.03
N ASP A 69 -7.86 15.27 8.70
CA ASP A 69 -6.95 16.41 8.53
C ASP A 69 -6.00 16.23 7.34
N THR A 70 -6.07 15.09 6.65
CA THR A 70 -5.23 14.79 5.49
C THR A 70 -5.47 15.78 4.34
N LEU A 71 -4.38 16.19 3.67
CA LEU A 71 -4.38 17.20 2.60
C LEU A 71 -5.13 16.75 1.33
N THR A 72 -5.29 15.44 1.16
CA THR A 72 -6.03 14.81 0.07
C THR A 72 -6.72 13.57 0.60
N ASN A 73 -7.66 13.03 -0.18
CA ASN A 73 -8.34 11.79 0.18
C ASN A 73 -7.33 10.64 0.24
N VAL A 74 -7.24 10.00 1.39
CA VAL A 74 -6.47 8.77 1.58
C VAL A 74 -7.39 7.57 1.72
N VAL A 75 -6.86 6.40 1.38
CA VAL A 75 -7.48 5.09 1.58
C VAL A 75 -6.39 4.17 2.12
N ILE A 76 -6.53 3.72 3.37
CA ILE A 76 -5.54 2.94 4.08
C ILE A 76 -6.21 1.65 4.56
N PRO A 77 -5.91 0.49 3.94
CA PRO A 77 -6.43 -0.79 4.39
C PRO A 77 -5.75 -1.25 5.67
N THR A 78 -6.52 -1.93 6.52
CA THR A 78 -6.07 -2.65 7.72
C THR A 78 -6.94 -3.90 7.88
N PHE A 79 -6.54 -4.83 8.74
CA PHE A 79 -7.37 -6.00 9.06
C PHE A 79 -7.61 -6.08 10.57
N ASP A 80 -8.86 -6.16 11.01
CA ASP A 80 -9.20 -6.27 12.42
C ASP A 80 -9.30 -7.75 12.83
N VAL A 81 -8.43 -8.19 13.74
CA VAL A 81 -8.35 -9.60 14.15
C VAL A 81 -9.46 -10.03 15.10
N ARG A 82 -10.15 -9.08 15.74
CA ARG A 82 -11.28 -9.38 16.61
C ARG A 82 -12.56 -9.53 15.81
N LEU A 83 -12.76 -8.69 14.80
CA LEU A 83 -13.90 -8.78 13.88
C LEU A 83 -13.68 -9.78 12.72
N LEU A 84 -12.42 -10.19 12.49
CA LEU A 84 -12.00 -10.98 11.33
C LEU A 84 -12.44 -10.35 10.00
N GLN A 85 -12.32 -9.03 9.90
CA GLN A 85 -12.78 -8.26 8.74
C GLN A 85 -11.78 -7.16 8.34
N PRO A 86 -11.69 -6.85 7.04
CA PRO A 86 -10.92 -5.69 6.58
C PRO A 86 -11.57 -4.39 7.06
N ILE A 87 -10.76 -3.49 7.61
CA ILE A 87 -11.17 -2.14 7.97
C ILE A 87 -10.44 -1.16 7.06
N ILE A 88 -11.21 -0.46 6.24
CA ILE A 88 -10.70 0.58 5.35
C ILE A 88 -10.86 1.94 6.02
N PHE A 89 -9.74 2.58 6.32
CA PHE A 89 -9.68 3.95 6.79
C PHE A 89 -9.61 4.89 5.58
N SER A 90 -10.56 5.81 5.46
CA SER A 90 -10.50 6.84 4.41
C SER A 90 -10.85 8.22 4.95
N THR A 91 -10.33 9.26 4.30
CA THR A 91 -10.66 10.66 4.64
C THR A 91 -12.16 10.92 4.52
N TYR A 92 -12.81 10.34 3.51
CA TYR A 92 -14.25 10.46 3.30
C TYR A 92 -15.03 9.86 4.47
N ASP A 93 -14.77 8.60 4.82
CA ASP A 93 -15.45 7.93 5.93
C ASP A 93 -15.16 8.64 7.27
N ALA A 94 -13.96 9.19 7.49
CA ALA A 94 -13.62 9.94 8.70
C ALA A 94 -14.36 11.28 8.82
N LYS A 95 -14.69 11.93 7.69
CA LYS A 95 -15.51 13.16 7.70
C LYS A 95 -16.98 12.87 7.99
N CYS A 96 -17.48 11.72 7.57
CA CYS A 96 -18.88 11.34 7.76
C CYS A 96 -19.14 10.55 9.07
N MET A 97 -18.13 9.88 9.62
CA MET A 97 -18.27 8.97 10.76
C MET A 97 -17.21 9.27 11.83
N THR A 98 -17.61 9.88 12.94
CA THR A 98 -16.72 10.26 14.06
C THR A 98 -15.86 9.10 14.56
N LEU A 99 -16.46 7.91 14.70
CA LEU A 99 -15.75 6.69 15.15
C LEU A 99 -14.67 6.23 14.17
N LYS A 100 -14.71 6.62 12.89
CA LYS A 100 -13.65 6.30 11.92
C LYS A 100 -12.58 7.39 11.83
N ASN A 101 -12.75 8.52 12.52
CA ASN A 101 -11.79 9.62 12.54
C ASN A 101 -10.66 9.38 13.56
N ALA A 102 -9.94 8.28 13.38
CA ALA A 102 -8.81 7.89 14.22
C ALA A 102 -7.60 8.81 14.04
N LEU A 103 -6.66 8.76 15.00
CA LEU A 103 -5.34 9.36 14.83
C LEU A 103 -4.64 8.72 13.62
N LEU A 104 -4.07 9.54 12.75
CA LEU A 104 -3.37 9.06 11.56
C LEU A 104 -2.19 8.16 11.95
N SER A 105 -1.54 8.44 13.08
CA SER A 105 -0.50 7.57 13.64
C SER A 105 -0.98 6.16 13.95
N ASP A 106 -2.16 6.01 14.54
CA ASP A 106 -2.68 4.68 14.89
C ASP A 106 -3.07 3.89 13.65
N VAL A 107 -3.64 4.55 12.65
CA VAL A 107 -3.94 3.96 11.34
C VAL A 107 -2.65 3.51 10.64
N CYS A 108 -1.60 4.36 10.62
CA CYS A 108 -0.30 4.03 10.05
C CYS A 108 0.42 2.88 10.78
N ILE A 109 0.31 2.81 12.11
CA ILE A 109 0.89 1.69 12.87
C ILE A 109 0.11 0.40 12.57
N GLY A 110 -1.22 0.46 12.50
CA GLY A 110 -2.08 -0.69 12.20
C GLY A 110 -1.81 -1.27 10.81
N THR A 111 -1.77 -0.43 9.77
CA THR A 111 -1.57 -0.89 8.39
C THR A 111 -0.20 -1.51 8.13
N SER A 112 0.82 -1.17 8.94
CA SER A 112 2.18 -1.74 8.83
C SER A 112 2.46 -2.89 9.80
N ALA A 113 1.48 -3.34 10.60
CA ALA A 113 1.68 -4.36 11.62
C ALA A 113 1.66 -5.78 11.03
N ALA A 114 2.65 -6.09 10.18
CA ALA A 114 2.80 -7.39 9.49
C ALA A 114 2.85 -8.56 10.48
N PRO A 115 1.96 -9.57 10.34
CA PRO A 115 2.01 -10.78 11.17
C PRO A 115 3.39 -11.41 11.15
N THR A 116 3.82 -11.97 12.28
CA THR A 116 5.18 -12.51 12.53
C THR A 116 6.32 -11.50 12.60
N TYR A 117 6.18 -10.31 11.99
CA TYR A 117 7.20 -9.26 12.00
C TYR A 117 6.99 -8.24 13.12
N LEU A 118 5.80 -7.66 13.19
CA LEU A 118 5.45 -6.57 14.11
C LEU A 118 4.22 -6.93 14.97
N PRO A 119 4.12 -6.40 16.19
CA PRO A 119 2.97 -6.62 17.05
C PRO A 119 1.72 -5.90 16.53
N ALA A 120 0.57 -6.57 16.64
CA ALA A 120 -0.75 -5.97 16.40
C ALA A 120 -0.93 -4.67 17.19
N HIS A 121 -1.76 -3.78 16.64
CA HIS A 121 -1.99 -2.45 17.19
C HIS A 121 -3.41 -2.31 17.71
N TYR A 122 -3.53 -1.80 18.94
CA TYR A 122 -4.81 -1.58 19.60
C TYR A 122 -4.99 -0.10 19.90
N PHE A 123 -6.17 0.42 19.62
CA PHE A 123 -6.62 1.73 20.06
C PHE A 123 -8.16 1.80 20.08
N GLN A 124 -8.68 2.88 20.65
CA GLN A 124 -10.11 3.15 20.70
C GLN A 124 -10.40 4.55 20.15
N THR A 125 -11.57 4.70 19.54
CA THR A 125 -12.15 5.99 19.16
C THR A 125 -13.45 6.20 19.91
N LYS A 126 -13.74 7.45 20.28
CA LYS A 126 -14.96 7.83 20.98
C LYS A 126 -15.73 8.85 20.16
N ASP A 127 -17.05 8.71 20.15
CA ASP A 127 -17.99 9.70 19.64
C ASP A 127 -18.70 10.33 20.82
N ALA A 128 -18.19 11.48 21.27
CA ALA A 128 -18.69 12.19 22.44
C ALA A 128 -20.15 12.66 22.29
N ALA A 129 -20.64 12.82 21.06
CA ALA A 129 -22.01 13.25 20.82
C ALA A 129 -23.04 12.14 21.10
N ASN A 130 -22.64 10.87 20.93
CA ASN A 130 -23.54 9.72 21.01
C ASN A 130 -23.15 8.72 22.12
N ASP A 131 -22.14 9.06 22.93
CA ASP A 131 -21.54 8.19 23.95
C ASP A 131 -21.19 6.79 23.42
N LYS A 132 -20.70 6.73 22.17
CA LYS A 132 -20.29 5.49 21.52
C LYS A 132 -18.79 5.37 21.50
N GLU A 133 -18.31 4.17 21.76
CA GLU A 133 -16.90 3.83 21.62
C GLU A 133 -16.74 2.72 20.59
N ARG A 134 -15.60 2.72 19.91
CA ARG A 134 -15.21 1.66 19.00
C ARG A 134 -13.76 1.28 19.24
N GLU A 135 -13.56 0.00 19.42
CA GLU A 135 -12.25 -0.62 19.56
C GLU A 135 -11.73 -1.06 18.19
N TYR A 136 -10.42 -0.97 18.01
CA TYR A 136 -9.72 -1.41 16.82
C TYR A 136 -8.57 -2.34 17.21
N ASN A 137 -8.54 -3.54 16.65
CA ASN A 137 -7.54 -4.57 16.92
C ASN A 137 -6.82 -4.92 15.61
N LEU A 138 -5.93 -4.04 15.17
CA LEU A 138 -5.47 -4.01 13.79
C LEU A 138 -4.15 -4.77 13.57
N ILE A 139 -4.08 -5.45 12.43
CA ILE A 139 -2.86 -5.93 11.79
C ILE A 139 -2.76 -5.35 10.37
N ASP A 140 -1.65 -5.69 9.71
CA ASP A 140 -1.26 -5.20 8.40
C ASP A 140 -2.37 -5.20 7.35
N GLY A 141 -2.41 -4.12 6.57
CA GLY A 141 -3.35 -3.94 5.47
C GLY A 141 -3.15 -4.95 4.34
N GLY A 142 -1.96 -5.48 4.15
CA GLY A 142 -1.65 -6.45 3.12
C GLY A 142 -2.29 -7.82 3.33
N VAL A 143 -2.77 -8.13 4.54
CA VAL A 143 -3.65 -9.28 4.79
C VAL A 143 -5.01 -9.11 4.10
N ALA A 144 -5.49 -7.87 4.00
CA ALA A 144 -6.75 -7.52 3.35
C ALA A 144 -6.58 -7.16 1.86
N ALA A 145 -5.63 -6.28 1.56
CA ALA A 145 -5.40 -5.71 0.24
C ALA A 145 -3.93 -5.31 0.10
N ASN A 146 -3.09 -6.28 -0.28
CA ASN A 146 -1.66 -6.04 -0.55
C ASN A 146 -1.45 -5.12 -1.76
N ASN A 147 -2.39 -5.12 -2.69
CA ASN A 147 -2.53 -4.11 -3.74
C ASN A 147 -3.83 -3.32 -3.50
N PRO A 148 -3.79 -2.08 -2.97
CA PRO A 148 -4.98 -1.33 -2.62
C PRO A 148 -5.68 -0.67 -3.81
N THR A 149 -5.24 -0.91 -5.05
CA THR A 149 -5.76 -0.23 -6.26
C THR A 149 -7.29 -0.35 -6.38
N MET A 150 -7.82 -1.57 -6.32
CA MET A 150 -9.28 -1.78 -6.37
C MET A 150 -10.02 -1.22 -5.16
N VAL A 151 -9.39 -1.22 -3.98
CA VAL A 151 -9.98 -0.62 -2.76
C VAL A 151 -10.12 0.89 -2.95
N ALA A 152 -9.10 1.54 -3.50
CA ALA A 152 -9.12 2.97 -3.80
C ALA A 152 -10.19 3.30 -4.86
N MET A 153 -10.25 2.55 -5.97
CA MET A 153 -11.27 2.74 -7.01
C MET A 153 -12.68 2.56 -6.45
N THR A 154 -12.91 1.51 -5.65
CA THR A 154 -14.21 1.26 -5.00
C THR A 154 -14.59 2.40 -4.08
N GLN A 155 -13.65 2.95 -3.32
CA GLN A 155 -13.93 4.06 -2.41
C GLN A 155 -14.26 5.36 -3.15
N ILE A 156 -13.58 5.64 -4.28
CA ILE A 156 -13.93 6.78 -5.15
C ILE A 156 -15.35 6.60 -5.69
N THR A 157 -15.67 5.41 -6.23
CA THR A 157 -17.00 5.10 -6.73
C THR A 157 -18.06 5.23 -5.63
N LYS A 158 -17.80 4.72 -4.42
CA LYS A 158 -18.71 4.89 -3.27
C LYS A 158 -18.97 6.37 -2.97
N THR A 159 -17.93 7.21 -2.98
CA THR A 159 -18.09 8.67 -2.77
C THR A 159 -18.89 9.33 -3.89
N LEU A 160 -18.67 8.95 -5.15
CA LEU A 160 -19.44 9.47 -6.28
C LEU A 160 -20.92 9.07 -6.17
N VAL A 161 -21.20 7.80 -5.90
CA VAL A 161 -22.56 7.29 -5.70
C VAL A 161 -23.24 7.96 -4.50
N ALA A 162 -22.51 8.23 -3.42
CA ALA A 162 -23.08 8.91 -2.25
C ALA A 162 -23.44 10.36 -2.56
N LYS A 163 -22.60 11.09 -3.32
CA LYS A 163 -22.91 12.43 -3.82
C LYS A 163 -24.09 12.43 -4.80
N GLU A 164 -24.11 11.50 -5.75
CA GLU A 164 -25.20 11.36 -6.73
C GLU A 164 -26.51 10.88 -6.10
N LYS A 165 -26.49 10.17 -4.96
CA LYS A 165 -27.71 9.84 -4.23
C LYS A 165 -28.40 11.06 -3.59
N GLU A 166 -27.69 12.18 -3.42
CA GLU A 166 -28.32 13.47 -3.10
C GLU A 166 -29.02 14.08 -4.33
N ASP A 167 -28.58 13.73 -5.55
CA ASP A 167 -29.13 14.19 -6.84
C ASP A 167 -29.76 13.02 -7.65
N LEU A 168 -31.03 12.69 -7.38
CA LEU A 168 -31.93 11.71 -8.01
C LEU A 168 -31.63 11.20 -9.47
N TYR A 169 -30.50 10.54 -9.74
CA TYR A 169 -30.21 9.92 -11.03
C TYR A 169 -29.46 8.58 -10.91
N PRO A 170 -29.77 7.58 -11.78
CA PRO A 170 -29.13 6.28 -11.74
C PRO A 170 -27.70 6.34 -12.28
N VAL A 171 -26.76 5.92 -11.44
CA VAL A 171 -25.32 5.82 -11.69
C VAL A 171 -25.05 5.04 -12.98
N LYS A 172 -24.30 5.63 -13.92
CA LYS A 172 -23.79 4.91 -15.10
C LYS A 172 -22.48 4.18 -14.71
N PRO A 173 -22.33 2.88 -15.00
CA PRO A 173 -21.07 2.12 -14.84
C PRO A 173 -19.87 2.69 -15.62
N ALA A 174 -20.09 3.70 -16.47
CA ALA A 174 -19.11 4.31 -17.37
C ALA A 174 -18.09 5.26 -16.70
N HIS A 175 -18.21 5.54 -15.39
CA HIS A 175 -17.34 6.51 -14.71
C HIS A 175 -15.90 6.03 -14.46
N CYS A 176 -15.67 4.70 -14.38
CA CYS A 176 -14.31 4.16 -14.22
C CYS A 176 -13.41 4.41 -15.44
N GLY A 177 -13.97 4.62 -16.64
CA GLY A 177 -13.20 4.93 -17.86
C GLY A 177 -12.52 6.31 -17.81
N ARG A 178 -12.87 7.16 -16.83
CA ARG A 178 -12.25 8.47 -16.61
C ARG A 178 -11.18 8.44 -15.53
N PHE A 179 -10.92 7.27 -14.92
CA PHE A 179 -9.91 7.16 -13.88
C PHE A 179 -8.53 7.15 -14.49
N LEU A 180 -7.64 7.89 -13.84
CA LEU A 180 -6.21 7.89 -14.11
C LEU A 180 -5.52 7.34 -12.87
N VAL A 181 -4.95 6.14 -12.97
CA VAL A 181 -4.46 5.32 -11.86
C VAL A 181 -3.00 4.99 -12.07
N LEU A 182 -2.17 5.45 -11.14
CA LEU A 182 -0.78 5.04 -10.99
C LEU A 182 -0.68 4.07 -9.82
N SER A 183 -0.30 2.82 -10.09
CA SER A 183 -0.06 1.80 -9.09
C SER A 183 1.42 1.49 -9.02
N ILE A 184 2.03 1.68 -7.84
CA ILE A 184 3.45 1.46 -7.61
C ILE A 184 3.57 0.26 -6.67
N GLY A 185 4.24 -0.79 -7.12
CA GLY A 185 4.52 -1.95 -6.29
C GLY A 185 5.94 -1.92 -5.71
N THR A 186 6.17 -2.76 -4.71
CA THR A 186 7.47 -2.88 -4.02
C THR A 186 8.36 -3.97 -4.63
N GLY A 187 8.02 -4.41 -5.83
CA GLY A 187 8.64 -5.52 -6.53
C GLY A 187 8.19 -6.90 -6.03
N SER A 188 8.54 -7.92 -6.81
CA SER A 188 8.28 -9.33 -6.53
C SER A 188 9.55 -10.15 -6.80
N THR A 189 9.62 -11.33 -6.18
CA THR A 189 10.77 -12.22 -6.35
C THR A 189 10.85 -12.81 -7.75
N SER A 190 12.06 -12.98 -8.27
CA SER A 190 12.32 -13.51 -9.62
C SER A 190 11.51 -14.76 -9.98
N ASN A 191 10.99 -14.78 -11.22
CA ASN A 191 10.23 -15.85 -11.88
C ASN A 191 10.91 -17.24 -11.97
N GLU A 192 12.10 -17.44 -11.38
CA GLU A 192 12.78 -18.73 -11.31
C GLU A 192 12.07 -19.74 -10.39
N GLY A 193 10.98 -19.32 -9.73
CA GLY A 193 10.15 -20.16 -8.86
C GLY A 193 10.81 -20.35 -7.50
N LEU A 194 10.30 -19.65 -6.47
CA LEU A 194 10.83 -19.75 -5.10
C LEU A 194 10.72 -21.18 -4.54
N TYR A 195 9.67 -21.90 -4.93
CA TYR A 195 9.34 -23.23 -4.42
C TYR A 195 8.78 -24.12 -5.53
N THR A 196 9.07 -25.42 -5.44
CA THR A 196 8.46 -26.42 -6.33
C THR A 196 7.42 -27.24 -5.59
N ALA A 197 6.40 -27.76 -6.30
CA ALA A 197 5.40 -28.64 -5.71
C ALA A 197 6.03 -29.86 -5.01
N ARG A 198 7.13 -30.40 -5.56
CA ARG A 198 7.90 -31.52 -4.97
C ARG A 198 8.56 -31.15 -3.64
N GLN A 199 8.97 -29.90 -3.47
CA GLN A 199 9.49 -29.41 -2.19
C GLN A 199 8.34 -29.21 -1.20
N CYS A 200 7.27 -28.52 -1.62
CA CYS A 200 6.13 -28.20 -0.77
C CYS A 200 5.35 -29.45 -0.31
N SER A 201 5.33 -30.52 -1.10
CA SER A 201 4.67 -31.79 -0.71
C SER A 201 5.30 -32.46 0.51
N ARG A 202 6.53 -32.07 0.87
CA ARG A 202 7.25 -32.54 2.06
C ARG A 202 7.16 -31.54 3.23
N TRP A 203 6.44 -30.43 3.09
CA TRP A 203 6.37 -29.41 4.12
C TRP A 203 5.34 -29.76 5.20
N GLY A 204 5.80 -29.75 6.46
CA GLY A 204 4.92 -29.66 7.62
C GLY A 204 4.66 -28.21 8.04
N LEU A 205 3.94 -28.02 9.14
CA LEU A 205 3.56 -26.71 9.69
C LEU A 205 4.74 -25.74 9.80
N MET A 206 5.89 -26.22 10.28
CA MET A 206 7.09 -25.39 10.48
C MET A 206 7.67 -24.87 9.16
N SER A 207 7.68 -25.68 8.11
CA SER A 207 8.21 -25.27 6.79
C SER A 207 7.28 -24.26 6.12
N TRP A 208 5.96 -24.39 6.28
CA TRP A 208 4.99 -23.41 5.78
C TRP A 208 5.07 -22.06 6.50
N LEU A 209 5.34 -22.08 7.81
CA LEU A 209 5.45 -20.87 8.64
C LEU A 209 6.84 -20.24 8.61
N ARG A 210 7.90 -21.03 8.37
CA ARG A 210 9.27 -20.53 8.33
C ARG A 210 10.15 -21.38 7.41
N ASN A 211 10.53 -20.82 6.27
CA ASN A 211 11.47 -21.43 5.34
C ASN A 211 12.46 -20.39 4.81
N LYS A 212 13.76 -20.65 4.93
CA LYS A 212 14.84 -19.74 4.50
C LYS A 212 14.71 -18.29 5.03
N GLY A 213 14.16 -18.11 6.24
CA GLY A 213 13.97 -16.79 6.86
C GLY A 213 12.73 -16.03 6.39
N MET A 214 11.91 -16.62 5.52
CA MET A 214 10.62 -16.10 5.04
C MET A 214 9.47 -16.91 5.64
N ALA A 215 8.24 -16.42 5.50
CA ALA A 215 7.02 -17.09 5.92
C ALA A 215 6.19 -17.45 4.68
N PRO A 216 6.50 -18.59 4.00
CA PRO A 216 5.98 -18.88 2.67
C PRO A 216 4.47 -18.75 2.53
N ILE A 217 3.71 -19.22 3.51
CA ILE A 217 2.24 -19.17 3.45
C ILE A 217 1.72 -17.73 3.41
N ILE A 218 2.34 -16.83 4.17
CA ILE A 218 1.97 -15.41 4.22
C ILE A 218 2.34 -14.76 2.89
N ASP A 219 3.56 -14.98 2.42
CA ASP A 219 4.06 -14.38 1.17
C ASP A 219 3.22 -14.83 -0.03
N ILE A 220 2.82 -16.11 -0.08
CA ILE A 220 1.96 -16.67 -1.14
C ILE A 220 0.58 -16.01 -1.12
N PHE A 221 -0.09 -15.92 0.05
CA PHE A 221 -1.41 -15.30 0.12
C PHE A 221 -1.38 -13.80 -0.21
N MET A 222 -0.35 -13.08 0.26
CA MET A 222 -0.18 -11.65 -0.03
C MET A 222 0.14 -11.39 -1.51
N GLN A 223 0.99 -12.22 -2.12
CA GLN A 223 1.30 -12.13 -3.55
C GLN A 223 0.06 -12.44 -4.40
N ALA A 224 -0.65 -13.53 -4.09
CA ALA A 224 -1.89 -13.89 -4.78
C ALA A 224 -2.94 -12.78 -4.71
N SER A 225 -3.09 -12.13 -3.55
CA SER A 225 -3.97 -10.95 -3.39
C SER A 225 -3.55 -9.80 -4.29
N SER A 226 -2.25 -9.51 -4.39
CA SER A 226 -1.73 -8.44 -5.27
C SER A 226 -1.98 -8.74 -6.75
N ASP A 227 -1.69 -9.96 -7.18
CA ASP A 227 -1.80 -10.40 -8.57
C ASP A 227 -3.26 -10.40 -9.06
N LEU A 228 -4.19 -10.91 -8.24
CA LEU A 228 -5.62 -10.89 -8.57
C LEU A 228 -6.15 -9.47 -8.74
N VAL A 229 -5.73 -8.52 -7.89
CA VAL A 229 -6.13 -7.12 -8.02
C VAL A 229 -5.58 -6.50 -9.31
N ASP A 230 -4.34 -6.80 -9.68
CA ASP A 230 -3.74 -6.26 -10.91
C ASP A 230 -4.41 -6.84 -12.18
N ILE A 231 -4.69 -8.14 -12.16
CA ILE A 231 -5.45 -8.83 -13.22
C ILE A 231 -6.83 -8.20 -13.37
N HIS A 232 -7.61 -8.11 -12.28
CA HIS A 232 -8.95 -7.53 -12.32
C HIS A 232 -8.95 -6.07 -12.76
N THR A 233 -7.98 -5.27 -12.29
CA THR A 233 -7.84 -3.87 -12.70
C THR A 233 -7.52 -3.78 -14.18
N SER A 234 -6.57 -4.58 -14.67
CA SER A 234 -6.18 -4.59 -16.08
C SER A 234 -7.35 -4.99 -16.99
N VAL A 235 -8.09 -6.04 -16.64
CA VAL A 235 -9.29 -6.48 -17.37
C VAL A 235 -10.35 -5.38 -17.38
N MET A 236 -10.57 -4.71 -16.24
CA MET A 236 -11.53 -3.62 -16.15
C MET A 236 -11.16 -2.47 -17.10
N PHE A 237 -9.92 -2.00 -17.09
CA PHE A 237 -9.48 -0.91 -17.98
C PHE A 237 -9.47 -1.29 -19.46
N GLN A 238 -9.10 -2.53 -19.78
CA GLN A 238 -9.18 -3.08 -21.15
C GLN A 238 -10.65 -3.12 -21.64
N SER A 239 -11.58 -3.63 -20.82
CA SER A 239 -13.00 -3.68 -21.19
C SER A 239 -13.63 -2.30 -21.40
N LEU A 240 -13.11 -1.28 -20.71
CA LEU A 240 -13.55 0.10 -20.83
C LEU A 240 -12.81 0.88 -21.95
N HIS A 241 -12.00 0.21 -22.78
CA HIS A 241 -11.18 0.83 -23.84
C HIS A 241 -10.33 2.01 -23.30
N SER A 242 -9.90 1.91 -22.04
CA SER A 242 -9.22 2.98 -21.30
C SER A 242 -7.81 2.54 -20.90
N ASP A 243 -7.12 1.81 -21.78
CA ASP A 243 -5.82 1.18 -21.51
C ASP A 243 -4.72 2.16 -21.08
N GLY A 244 -4.83 3.44 -21.44
CA GLY A 244 -3.91 4.49 -21.02
C GLY A 244 -4.18 5.05 -19.62
N GLY A 245 -5.33 4.69 -19.01
CA GLY A 245 -5.74 5.16 -17.69
C GLY A 245 -5.11 4.40 -16.52
N TYR A 246 -4.44 3.27 -16.77
CA TYR A 246 -3.80 2.45 -15.74
C TYR A 246 -2.32 2.22 -16.04
N LEU A 247 -1.46 2.71 -15.15
CA LEU A 247 -0.01 2.50 -15.19
C LEU A 247 0.44 1.76 -13.92
N ARG A 248 0.98 0.55 -14.10
CA ARG A 248 1.59 -0.26 -13.03
C ARG A 248 3.11 -0.22 -13.15
N ILE A 249 3.78 0.24 -12.09
CA ILE A 249 5.24 0.24 -11.97
C ILE A 249 5.63 -0.86 -10.97
N GLN A 250 6.29 -1.91 -11.46
CA GLN A 250 6.62 -3.11 -10.69
C GLN A 250 7.89 -3.77 -11.24
N ASP A 251 8.80 -4.19 -10.36
CA ASP A 251 9.93 -5.05 -10.71
C ASP A 251 9.62 -6.50 -10.34
N ASN A 252 9.92 -7.46 -11.21
CA ASN A 252 9.67 -8.88 -10.94
C ASN A 252 10.96 -9.71 -10.92
N SER A 253 12.07 -9.06 -10.58
CA SER A 253 13.42 -9.63 -10.69
C SER A 253 14.18 -9.59 -9.36
N LEU A 254 13.51 -9.29 -8.25
CA LEU A 254 14.16 -9.18 -6.95
C LEU A 254 14.80 -10.51 -6.52
N ARG A 255 16.01 -10.43 -5.97
CA ARG A 255 16.81 -11.58 -5.51
C ARG A 255 17.51 -11.26 -4.18
N GLY A 256 17.83 -12.30 -3.42
CA GLY A 256 18.63 -12.19 -2.20
C GLY A 256 17.99 -11.26 -1.16
N ALA A 257 18.78 -10.35 -0.58
CA ALA A 257 18.30 -9.41 0.44
C ALA A 257 17.24 -8.44 -0.09
N ALA A 258 17.27 -8.09 -1.39
CA ALA A 258 16.29 -7.18 -2.00
C ALA A 258 14.89 -7.81 -2.09
N ALA A 259 14.80 -9.14 -2.07
CA ALA A 259 13.54 -9.89 -2.07
C ALA A 259 12.91 -10.03 -0.66
N THR A 260 13.61 -9.60 0.40
CA THR A 260 13.13 -9.73 1.78
C THR A 260 12.59 -8.41 2.31
N VAL A 261 11.50 -8.47 3.07
CA VAL A 261 10.76 -7.28 3.53
C VAL A 261 11.46 -6.51 4.67
N ASP A 262 12.40 -7.14 5.37
CA ASP A 262 12.97 -6.60 6.61
C ASP A 262 14.51 -6.52 6.62
N ALA A 263 15.18 -6.71 5.48
CA ALA A 263 16.63 -6.57 5.35
C ALA A 263 17.05 -5.09 5.23
N ALA A 264 17.02 -4.37 6.35
CA ALA A 264 17.41 -2.96 6.42
C ALA A 264 18.93 -2.76 6.64
N THR A 265 19.79 -3.44 5.85
CA THR A 265 21.23 -3.13 5.83
C THR A 265 21.49 -1.92 4.92
N PRO A 266 22.48 -1.07 5.23
CA PRO A 266 22.82 0.06 4.37
C PRO A 266 23.10 -0.35 2.90
N GLU A 267 23.73 -1.50 2.70
CA GLU A 267 24.04 -2.05 1.39
C GLU A 267 22.77 -2.44 0.62
N ASN A 268 21.83 -3.13 1.29
CA ASN A 268 20.58 -3.54 0.66
C ASN A 268 19.69 -2.34 0.35
N MET A 269 19.58 -1.37 1.25
CA MET A 269 18.78 -0.16 1.02
C MET A 269 19.32 0.69 -0.14
N ARG A 270 20.65 0.84 -0.26
CA ARG A 270 21.26 1.46 -1.45
C ARG A 270 21.01 0.63 -2.72
N GLY A 271 21.06 -0.69 -2.62
CA GLY A 271 20.71 -1.60 -3.71
C GLY A 271 19.27 -1.41 -4.19
N LEU A 272 18.31 -1.27 -3.27
CA LEU A 272 16.89 -1.00 -3.57
C LEU A 272 16.68 0.35 -4.28
N ILE A 273 17.43 1.39 -3.89
CA ILE A 273 17.42 2.68 -4.62
C ILE A 273 17.87 2.47 -6.06
N GLY A 274 18.98 1.76 -6.27
CA GLY A 274 19.47 1.44 -7.61
C GLY A 274 18.51 0.56 -8.43
N ILE A 275 17.73 -0.31 -7.78
CA ILE A 275 16.64 -1.06 -8.45
C ILE A 275 15.56 -0.08 -8.93
N GLY A 276 15.10 0.82 -8.07
CA GLY A 276 14.11 1.85 -8.42
C GLY A 276 14.56 2.74 -9.58
N GLU A 277 15.83 3.15 -9.61
CA GLU A 277 16.42 3.90 -10.72
C GLU A 277 16.42 3.10 -12.03
N ARG A 278 16.78 1.80 -11.97
CA ARG A 278 16.75 0.93 -13.16
C ARG A 278 15.33 0.66 -13.66
N MET A 279 14.33 0.63 -12.76
CA MET A 279 12.94 0.47 -13.15
C MET A 279 12.46 1.59 -14.07
N LEU A 280 13.02 2.81 -13.98
CA LEU A 280 12.68 3.92 -14.89
C LEU A 280 13.05 3.62 -16.34
N ALA A 281 14.16 2.90 -16.57
CA ALA A 281 14.64 2.53 -17.90
C ALA A 281 13.97 1.26 -18.45
N GLN A 282 13.26 0.50 -17.62
CA GLN A 282 12.51 -0.68 -18.08
C GLN A 282 11.34 -0.25 -18.97
N ARG A 283 10.96 -1.14 -19.91
CA ARG A 283 9.78 -0.92 -20.74
C ARG A 283 8.52 -1.03 -19.91
N VAL A 284 7.51 -0.22 -20.25
CA VAL A 284 6.16 -0.37 -19.70
C VAL A 284 5.69 -1.80 -19.95
N SER A 285 5.19 -2.44 -18.92
CA SER A 285 4.69 -3.82 -18.99
C SER A 285 3.29 -3.93 -18.42
N ARG A 286 2.56 -4.93 -18.88
CA ARG A 286 1.22 -5.26 -18.40
C ARG A 286 1.16 -6.75 -18.11
N VAL A 287 0.34 -7.13 -17.13
CA VAL A 287 0.10 -8.55 -16.84
C VAL A 287 -0.59 -9.21 -18.02
N ASN A 288 -0.02 -10.30 -18.51
CA ASN A 288 -0.64 -11.22 -19.45
C ASN A 288 -1.64 -12.07 -18.67
N LEU A 289 -2.91 -12.02 -19.06
CA LEU A 289 -4.02 -12.63 -18.31
C LEU A 289 -3.99 -14.17 -18.36
N GLU A 290 -3.37 -14.76 -19.38
CA GLU A 290 -3.26 -16.21 -19.53
C GLU A 290 -2.10 -16.77 -18.72
N THR A 291 -0.97 -16.06 -18.71
CA THR A 291 0.27 -16.55 -18.09
C THR A 291 0.53 -15.97 -16.70
N GLY A 292 -0.17 -14.89 -16.32
CA GLY A 292 0.07 -14.11 -15.11
C GLY A 292 1.41 -13.34 -15.12
N ARG A 293 2.13 -13.31 -16.26
CA ARG A 293 3.46 -12.70 -16.36
C ARG A 293 3.37 -11.28 -16.90
N TYR A 294 4.26 -10.41 -16.44
CA TYR A 294 4.39 -9.07 -17.01
C TYR A 294 5.13 -9.13 -18.34
N GLU A 295 4.48 -8.60 -19.39
CA GLU A 295 5.02 -8.55 -20.74
C GLU A 295 5.11 -7.09 -21.20
N PRO A 296 6.20 -6.68 -21.90
CA PRO A 296 6.34 -5.33 -22.41
C PRO A 296 5.19 -4.97 -23.37
N VAL A 297 4.61 -3.79 -23.19
CA VAL A 297 3.57 -3.26 -24.10
C VAL A 297 4.26 -2.65 -25.33
N PRO A 298 4.01 -3.15 -26.55
CA PRO A 298 4.62 -2.60 -27.76
C PRO A 298 4.30 -1.11 -27.93
N GLY A 299 5.32 -0.29 -28.24
CA GLY A 299 5.14 1.14 -28.50
C GLY A 299 4.92 2.03 -27.26
N ALA A 300 4.80 1.48 -26.06
CA ALA A 300 4.52 2.25 -24.84
C ALA A 300 5.75 2.95 -24.22
N GLY A 301 6.95 2.78 -24.79
CA GLY A 301 8.17 3.41 -24.31
C GLY A 301 8.69 2.83 -22.98
N THR A 302 9.48 3.64 -22.27
CA THR A 302 10.00 3.31 -20.93
C THR A 302 9.05 3.75 -19.82
N ASN A 303 9.25 3.22 -18.62
CA ASN A 303 8.53 3.68 -17.44
C ASN A 303 8.76 5.18 -17.17
N ALA A 304 9.96 5.70 -17.44
CA ALA A 304 10.26 7.13 -17.33
C ALA A 304 9.38 7.97 -18.27
N ASP A 305 9.26 7.55 -19.54
CA ASP A 305 8.43 8.23 -20.53
C ASP A 305 6.95 8.22 -20.12
N ALA A 306 6.46 7.07 -19.67
CA ALA A 306 5.08 6.91 -19.22
C ALA A 306 4.78 7.76 -17.98
N LEU A 307 5.70 7.82 -17.00
CA LEU A 307 5.57 8.67 -15.82
C LEU A 307 5.60 10.16 -16.18
N ALA A 308 6.44 10.57 -17.14
CA ALA A 308 6.46 11.95 -17.63
C ALA A 308 5.13 12.32 -18.31
N GLY A 309 4.58 11.42 -19.13
CA GLY A 309 3.26 11.57 -19.74
C GLY A 309 2.16 11.69 -18.67
N PHE A 310 2.20 10.83 -17.66
CA PHE A 310 1.26 10.85 -16.53
C PHE A 310 1.35 12.17 -15.74
N ALA A 311 2.57 12.66 -15.47
CA ALA A 311 2.79 13.94 -14.80
C ALA A 311 2.23 15.12 -15.59
N ASN A 312 2.39 15.12 -16.92
CA ASN A 312 1.80 16.13 -17.80
C ASN A 312 0.28 16.12 -17.73
N GLN A 313 -0.36 14.94 -17.80
CA GLN A 313 -1.82 14.83 -17.67
C GLN A 313 -2.32 15.37 -16.33
N LEU A 314 -1.65 15.04 -15.22
CA LEU A 314 -2.01 15.57 -13.89
C LEU A 314 -1.84 17.10 -13.80
N SER A 315 -0.79 17.64 -14.43
CA SER A 315 -0.53 19.08 -14.48
C SER A 315 -1.61 19.82 -15.26
N GLU A 316 -1.97 19.34 -16.45
CA GLU A 316 -3.00 19.94 -17.30
C GLU A 316 -4.39 19.83 -16.67
N GLU A 317 -4.73 18.69 -16.05
CA GLU A 317 -5.98 18.53 -15.32
C GLU A 317 -6.07 19.53 -14.16
N ARG A 318 -4.98 19.73 -13.40
CA ARG A 318 -4.94 20.72 -12.33
C ARG A 318 -5.12 22.15 -12.85
N LYS A 319 -4.42 22.53 -13.93
CA LYS A 319 -4.56 23.86 -14.55
C LYS A 319 -5.99 24.09 -15.02
N THR A 320 -6.59 23.08 -15.66
CA THR A 320 -7.97 23.13 -16.16
C THR A 320 -8.97 23.36 -15.02
N ARG A 321 -8.82 22.68 -13.88
CA ARG A 321 -9.68 22.90 -12.70
C ARG A 321 -9.51 24.28 -12.09
N LEU A 322 -8.28 24.79 -12.00
CA LEU A 322 -8.01 26.14 -11.48
C LEU A 322 -8.57 27.23 -12.40
N ALA A 323 -8.61 26.98 -13.71
CA ALA A 323 -9.21 27.89 -14.70
C ALA A 323 -10.75 27.86 -14.71
N ARG A 324 -11.38 26.87 -14.08
CA ARG A 324 -12.85 26.71 -13.98
C ARG A 324 -13.32 26.69 -12.51
N PRO A 325 -13.23 27.82 -11.78
CA PRO A 325 -13.55 27.87 -10.36
C PRO A 325 -15.01 27.49 -10.03
N ASP A 326 -15.94 27.64 -10.97
CA ASP A 326 -17.37 27.38 -10.75
C ASP A 326 -17.76 25.89 -10.68
N VAL A 327 -16.86 24.97 -11.03
CA VAL A 327 -17.12 23.51 -10.98
C VAL A 327 -16.65 22.88 -9.66
N CYS A 328 -15.89 23.61 -8.83
CA CYS A 328 -15.32 23.07 -7.58
C CYS A 328 -16.15 23.34 -6.31
N LYS A 329 -17.38 23.86 -6.42
CA LYS A 329 -18.26 24.10 -5.27
C LYS A 329 -19.23 22.95 -4.93
N HIS A 330 -19.11 21.77 -5.55
CA HIS A 330 -19.98 20.62 -5.29
C HIS A 330 -19.20 19.32 -5.01
#